data_AF-A0A2G0CK17-F1
#
_entry.id   AF-A0A2G0CK17-F1
#
_cell.length_a   1.000
_cell.length_b   1.000
_cell.length_c   1.000
_cell.angle_alpha   90.00
_cell.angle_beta   90.00
_cell.angle_gamma   90.00
#
_symmetry.space_group_name_H-M   'P 1'
#
loop_
_entity.id
_entity.type
_entity.pdbx_description
1 polymer ?
#
loop_
_entity_poly.entity_id
_entity_poly.type
_entity_poly.pdbx_seq_one_letter_code
_entity_poly.pdbx_strand_id
1 'polypeptide(L)'
;MKLIFHLIIIFLCACTSHADSPTPRSKLEYLDLVEVDSLYLIASNTYNYDNLHGMSVASYNGKEYLLNLSNERIFRFDLNDGELVEELPLPREGKGSIKVAGDGDGIAMIKPGHYLYIANMMRSIYSVKSNFASVVDGTVDTDNIYLVSSYQGLPLTIGSASIVPQISHNYKDISQNKAFRIIDHGTWTSKQIIDYPEIYKQQSYGLYPYLYHASIIHFESKGELKFCVSFPVDQKVHIYNTNFTLEESHYMQSNEIDEIPAFSDLYYVADQPDQADHTRYYNSLSYYTGLYYDGKNEIFYRLAKIHVPEKDGWPFKYSVVAFDKEFKAIGESTVPDDYKPSSAFGSKFGLMMLNRKKFANDRSAAIPYAILSMQ
;
A
#
# COMPACT_ATOMS: atom_id res chain seq x y z
N MET A 1 41.69 -27.94 58.81
CA MET A 1 41.62 -28.16 57.35
C MET A 1 40.18 -28.50 57.02
N LYS A 2 39.33 -27.51 56.71
CA LYS A 2 39.05 -26.94 55.36
C LYS A 2 38.60 -28.03 54.37
N LEU A 3 37.53 -27.91 53.60
CA LEU A 3 36.30 -27.09 53.64
C LEU A 3 35.46 -27.74 52.53
N ILE A 4 34.25 -28.20 52.82
CA ILE A 4 33.23 -28.51 51.80
C ILE A 4 32.71 -27.15 51.31
N PHE A 5 32.63 -26.93 49.99
CA PHE A 5 31.48 -26.32 49.28
C PHE A 5 31.80 -25.67 47.91
N HIS A 6 30.78 -25.73 47.04
CA HIS A 6 30.49 -24.94 45.83
C HIS A 6 31.18 -25.29 44.50
N LEU A 7 30.56 -26.24 43.79
CA LEU A 7 30.59 -26.30 42.33
C LEU A 7 29.62 -25.23 41.78
N ILE A 8 30.15 -24.12 41.28
CA ILE A 8 29.40 -23.11 40.53
C ILE A 8 29.46 -23.52 39.05
N ILE A 9 28.34 -24.00 38.51
CA ILE A 9 28.15 -24.17 37.06
C ILE A 9 27.76 -22.79 36.51
N ILE A 10 28.69 -22.13 35.83
CA ILE A 10 28.41 -20.92 35.07
C ILE A 10 27.78 -21.36 33.74
N PHE A 11 26.47 -21.17 33.61
CA PHE A 11 25.80 -21.16 32.30
C PHE A 11 26.23 -19.89 31.56
N LEU A 12 27.23 -20.01 30.69
CA LEU A 12 27.47 -19.01 29.66
C LEU A 12 26.37 -19.17 28.62
N CYS A 13 25.31 -18.37 28.75
CA CYS A 13 24.43 -18.06 27.62
C CYS A 13 25.28 -17.34 26.57
N ALA A 14 25.81 -18.10 25.62
CA ALA A 14 26.26 -17.56 24.36
C ALA A 14 25.00 -17.08 23.61
N CYS A 15 24.65 -15.81 23.80
CA CYS A 15 23.89 -15.06 22.79
C CYS A 15 24.74 -15.05 21.53
N THR A 16 24.61 -16.09 20.71
CA THR A 16 25.02 -16.02 19.31
C THR A 16 23.96 -15.18 18.62
N SER A 17 24.22 -13.88 18.48
CA SER A 17 23.59 -13.11 17.43
C SER A 17 23.98 -13.80 16.13
N HIS A 18 23.10 -14.64 15.61
CA HIS A 18 23.12 -15.01 14.21
C HIS A 18 22.91 -13.72 13.44
N ALA A 19 24.02 -13.05 13.11
CA ALA A 19 24.04 -12.17 11.97
C ALA A 19 23.71 -13.08 10.80
N ASP A 20 22.47 -12.99 10.30
CA ASP A 20 22.06 -13.64 9.07
C ASP A 20 23.11 -13.27 8.02
N SER A 21 23.96 -14.24 7.67
CA SER A 21 24.83 -14.12 6.50
C SER A 21 23.91 -13.82 5.31
N PRO A 22 24.19 -12.79 4.49
CA PRO A 22 23.35 -12.48 3.35
C PRO A 22 23.27 -13.72 2.46
N THR A 23 22.08 -14.30 2.38
CA THR A 23 21.79 -15.42 1.48
C THR A 23 22.23 -14.98 0.07
N PRO A 24 23.03 -15.79 -0.65
CA PRO A 24 23.45 -15.43 -2.00
C PRO A 24 22.24 -15.07 -2.86
N ARG A 25 22.25 -13.87 -3.46
CA ARG A 25 21.18 -13.36 -4.31
C ARG A 25 21.02 -14.28 -5.52
N SER A 26 20.03 -15.17 -5.50
CA SER A 26 19.62 -15.88 -6.70
C SER A 26 18.88 -14.86 -7.58
N LYS A 27 19.48 -14.53 -8.73
CA LYS A 27 18.83 -13.68 -9.73
C LYS A 27 17.50 -14.33 -10.12
N LEU A 28 16.40 -13.60 -9.98
CA LEU A 28 15.07 -14.10 -10.33
C LEU A 28 14.99 -14.35 -11.84
N GLU A 29 14.23 -15.37 -12.22
CA GLU A 29 13.85 -15.58 -13.60
C GLU A 29 12.93 -14.43 -14.06
N TYR A 30 13.18 -13.93 -15.27
CA TYR A 30 12.27 -12.98 -15.90
C TYR A 30 11.17 -13.75 -16.61
N LEU A 31 9.93 -13.53 -16.20
CA LEU A 31 8.74 -14.15 -16.75
C LEU A 31 7.91 -13.11 -17.50
N ASP A 32 6.99 -13.55 -18.35
CA ASP A 32 6.08 -12.64 -19.03
C ASP A 32 4.88 -12.33 -18.12
N LEU A 33 4.54 -11.04 -18.00
CA LEU A 33 3.29 -10.61 -17.39
C LEU A 33 2.18 -10.69 -18.44
N VAL A 34 1.40 -11.76 -18.39
CA VAL A 34 0.37 -12.07 -19.39
C VAL A 34 -1.01 -11.69 -18.86
N GLU A 35 -1.79 -11.05 -19.73
CA GLU A 35 -3.23 -10.86 -19.48
C GLU A 35 -3.96 -12.18 -19.71
N VAL A 36 -4.52 -12.75 -18.63
CA VAL A 36 -5.26 -14.01 -18.68
C VAL A 36 -6.75 -13.81 -18.86
N ASP A 37 -7.27 -12.62 -18.51
CA ASP A 37 -8.67 -12.23 -18.67
C ASP A 37 -8.82 -10.70 -18.57
N SER A 38 -10.03 -10.17 -18.80
CA SER A 38 -10.36 -8.75 -18.67
C SER A 38 -11.69 -8.52 -17.95
N LEU A 39 -11.71 -7.52 -17.08
CA LEU A 39 -12.91 -6.97 -16.48
C LEU A 39 -13.15 -5.56 -17.03
N TYR A 40 -14.37 -5.27 -17.47
CA TYR A 40 -14.76 -3.94 -17.91
C TYR A 40 -15.68 -3.32 -16.87
N LEU A 41 -15.24 -2.24 -16.22
CA LEU A 41 -16.11 -1.51 -15.29
C LEU A 41 -17.00 -0.56 -16.08
N ILE A 42 -18.33 -0.73 -15.98
CA ILE A 42 -19.30 0.10 -16.68
C ILE A 42 -19.62 1.32 -15.81
N ALA A 43 -18.97 2.44 -16.08
CA ALA A 43 -19.12 3.67 -15.31
C ALA A 43 -20.11 4.67 -15.93
N SER A 44 -20.57 5.63 -15.14
CA SER A 44 -21.34 6.75 -15.68
C SER A 44 -20.42 7.75 -16.40
N ASN A 45 -21.02 8.67 -17.17
CA ASN A 45 -20.29 9.72 -17.88
C ASN A 45 -19.57 10.72 -16.96
N THR A 46 -19.78 10.65 -15.64
CA THR A 46 -19.13 11.51 -14.64
C THR A 46 -17.81 10.91 -14.15
N TYR A 47 -17.50 9.65 -14.50
CA TYR A 47 -16.28 8.99 -14.09
C TYR A 47 -15.08 9.42 -14.95
N ASN A 48 -14.00 9.81 -14.29
CA ASN A 48 -12.77 10.25 -14.93
C ASN A 48 -11.63 9.29 -14.60
N TYR A 49 -11.33 8.38 -15.53
CA TYR A 49 -10.26 7.39 -15.38
C TYR A 49 -8.85 8.00 -15.49
N ASP A 50 -8.72 9.25 -15.92
CA ASP A 50 -7.43 9.95 -15.86
C ASP A 50 -7.12 10.34 -14.41
N ASN A 51 -8.14 10.72 -13.63
CA ASN A 51 -8.03 11.05 -12.21
C ASN A 51 -8.50 9.92 -11.29
N LEU A 52 -7.76 8.80 -11.30
CA LEU A 52 -8.00 7.69 -10.37
C LEU A 52 -7.23 7.93 -9.07
N HIS A 53 -7.94 8.22 -8.00
CA HIS A 53 -7.42 8.21 -6.64
C HIS A 53 -8.46 7.60 -5.70
N GLY A 54 -8.17 7.54 -4.41
CA GLY A 54 -8.95 6.85 -3.40
C GLY A 54 -9.39 5.46 -3.84
N MET A 55 -8.47 4.59 -4.25
CA MET A 55 -8.82 3.20 -4.55
C MET A 55 -8.85 2.36 -3.29
N SER A 56 -9.76 1.39 -3.23
CA SER A 56 -9.69 0.25 -2.31
C SER A 56 -10.54 -0.90 -2.82
N VAL A 57 -10.20 -2.10 -2.39
CA VAL A 57 -11.00 -3.30 -2.63
C VAL A 57 -11.63 -3.72 -1.31
N ALA A 58 -12.91 -4.07 -1.35
CA ALA A 58 -13.63 -4.51 -0.18
C ALA A 58 -14.49 -5.73 -0.48
N SER A 59 -14.52 -6.67 0.46
CA SER A 59 -15.27 -7.92 0.34
C SER A 59 -16.43 -7.91 1.33
N TYR A 60 -17.65 -8.13 0.85
CA TYR A 60 -18.86 -8.16 1.68
C TYR A 60 -19.84 -9.22 1.17
N ASN A 61 -20.23 -10.16 2.03
CA ASN A 61 -21.12 -11.28 1.71
C ASN A 61 -20.67 -12.08 0.46
N GLY A 62 -19.37 -12.35 0.32
CA GLY A 62 -18.80 -13.13 -0.80
C GLY A 62 -18.68 -12.37 -2.13
N LYS A 63 -19.14 -11.12 -2.19
CA LYS A 63 -18.91 -10.21 -3.31
C LYS A 63 -17.72 -9.30 -3.03
N GLU A 64 -16.97 -8.97 -4.07
CA GLU A 64 -15.89 -8.00 -4.00
C GLU A 64 -16.29 -6.75 -4.76
N TYR A 65 -15.90 -5.60 -4.23
CA TYR A 65 -16.20 -4.31 -4.80
C TYR A 65 -14.93 -3.51 -4.94
N LEU A 66 -14.80 -2.79 -6.05
CA LEU A 66 -13.81 -1.74 -6.20
C LEU A 66 -14.46 -0.41 -5.81
N LEU A 67 -13.82 0.30 -4.90
CA LEU A 67 -14.12 1.69 -4.61
C LEU A 67 -13.12 2.57 -5.32
N ASN A 68 -13.60 3.70 -5.80
CA ASN A 68 -12.76 4.72 -6.40
C ASN A 68 -13.32 6.11 -6.13
N LEU A 69 -12.41 7.07 -5.91
CA LEU A 69 -12.74 8.48 -5.90
C LEU A 69 -12.42 9.08 -7.27
N SER A 70 -13.42 9.76 -7.83
CA SER A 70 -13.28 10.54 -9.07
C SER A 70 -14.25 11.71 -9.03
N ASN A 71 -13.84 12.90 -9.47
CA ASN A 71 -14.70 14.08 -9.58
C ASN A 71 -15.61 14.30 -8.35
N GLU A 72 -15.02 14.21 -7.15
CA GLU A 72 -15.72 14.42 -5.87
C GLU A 72 -16.86 13.44 -5.59
N ARG A 73 -16.79 12.26 -6.18
CA ARG A 73 -17.78 11.19 -6.04
C ARG A 73 -17.08 9.91 -5.63
N ILE A 74 -17.81 9.12 -4.85
CA ILE A 74 -17.48 7.74 -4.54
C ILE A 74 -18.17 6.89 -5.59
N PHE A 75 -17.39 6.08 -6.29
CA PHE A 75 -17.89 5.03 -7.17
C PHE A 75 -17.67 3.68 -6.52
N ARG A 76 -18.69 2.83 -6.54
CA ARG A 76 -18.59 1.43 -6.13
C ARG A 76 -19.00 0.54 -7.30
N PHE A 77 -18.05 -0.25 -7.78
CA PHE A 77 -18.26 -1.25 -8.81
C PHE A 77 -18.32 -2.65 -8.19
N ASP A 78 -19.22 -3.51 -8.66
CA ASP A 78 -19.18 -4.95 -8.35
C ASP A 78 -18.13 -5.59 -9.26
N LEU A 79 -17.11 -6.23 -8.67
CA LEU A 79 -16.02 -6.82 -9.45
C LEU A 79 -16.41 -8.14 -10.15
N ASN A 80 -17.58 -8.71 -9.84
CA ASN A 80 -18.01 -9.96 -10.48
C ASN A 80 -18.56 -9.74 -11.89
N ASP A 81 -19.23 -8.61 -12.12
CA ASP A 81 -19.86 -8.27 -13.40
C ASP A 81 -19.40 -6.92 -13.97
N GLY A 82 -18.66 -6.12 -13.20
CA GLY A 82 -18.15 -4.82 -13.60
C GLY A 82 -19.18 -3.70 -13.50
N GLU A 83 -20.37 -3.96 -12.98
CA GLU A 83 -21.46 -2.98 -12.95
C GLU A 83 -21.22 -1.90 -11.89
N LEU A 84 -21.56 -0.65 -12.24
CA LEU A 84 -21.62 0.44 -11.27
C LEU A 84 -22.83 0.25 -10.35
N VAL A 85 -22.56 -0.06 -9.08
CA VAL A 85 -23.60 -0.30 -8.08
C VAL A 85 -24.03 0.99 -7.40
N GLU A 86 -23.10 1.93 -7.21
CA GLU A 86 -23.37 3.18 -6.53
C GLU A 86 -22.45 4.30 -7.00
N GLU A 87 -23.04 5.47 -7.20
CA GLU A 87 -22.36 6.74 -7.40
C GLU A 87 -22.87 7.72 -6.34
N LEU A 88 -22.01 8.08 -5.40
CA LEU A 88 -22.36 8.91 -4.26
C LEU A 88 -21.58 10.24 -4.30
N PRO A 89 -22.25 11.38 -4.50
CA PRO A 89 -21.59 12.68 -4.42
C PRO A 89 -21.15 12.98 -2.99
N LEU A 90 -19.95 13.55 -2.85
CA LEU A 90 -19.46 14.05 -1.58
C LEU A 90 -20.04 15.45 -1.31
N PRO A 91 -20.64 15.69 -0.13
CA PRO A 91 -21.23 16.98 0.18
C PRO A 91 -20.13 18.05 0.34
N ARG A 92 -20.20 19.15 -0.42
CA ARG A 92 -19.24 20.27 -0.35
C ARG A 92 -19.68 21.43 0.52
N GLU A 93 -20.98 21.54 0.75
CA GLU A 93 -21.58 22.64 1.48
C GLU A 93 -22.50 22.12 2.59
N GLY A 94 -22.80 22.99 3.56
CA GLY A 94 -23.68 22.66 4.68
C GLY A 94 -22.99 21.92 5.82
N LYS A 95 -23.80 21.54 6.82
CA LYS A 95 -23.35 20.82 8.01
C LYS A 95 -22.97 19.39 7.61
N GLY A 96 -21.72 19.00 7.89
CA GLY A 96 -21.20 17.71 7.44
C GLY A 96 -20.71 17.74 5.98
N SER A 97 -20.12 18.84 5.54
CA SER A 97 -19.43 18.93 4.26
C SER A 97 -17.96 18.54 4.36
N ILE A 98 -17.42 17.95 3.29
CA ILE A 98 -16.01 17.70 3.06
C ILE A 98 -15.49 18.86 2.23
N LYS A 99 -14.90 19.85 2.89
CA LYS A 99 -14.56 21.15 2.29
C LYS A 99 -13.44 21.09 1.25
N VAL A 100 -12.58 20.08 1.33
CA VAL A 100 -11.45 19.88 0.41
C VAL A 100 -11.42 18.41 0.04
N ALA A 101 -11.49 18.09 -1.26
CA ALA A 101 -10.95 16.82 -1.76
C ALA A 101 -9.68 17.12 -2.53
N GLY A 102 -8.67 16.29 -2.34
CA GLY A 102 -7.44 16.35 -3.11
C GLY A 102 -7.14 15.03 -3.78
N ASP A 103 -6.27 15.05 -4.78
CA ASP A 103 -5.77 13.87 -5.50
C ASP A 103 -5.03 12.86 -4.60
N GLY A 104 -4.87 13.19 -3.32
CA GLY A 104 -4.35 12.32 -2.30
C GLY A 104 -5.40 11.48 -1.58
N ASP A 105 -6.68 11.80 -1.62
CA ASP A 105 -7.65 11.24 -0.66
C ASP A 105 -7.86 9.72 -0.81
N GLY A 106 -8.32 9.11 0.28
CA GLY A 106 -8.55 7.67 0.39
C GLY A 106 -10.02 7.34 0.65
N ILE A 107 -10.40 6.11 0.35
CA ILE A 107 -11.72 5.58 0.72
C ILE A 107 -11.63 4.11 1.12
N ALA A 108 -12.45 3.69 2.06
CA ALA A 108 -12.69 2.29 2.38
C ALA A 108 -14.19 2.03 2.61
N MET A 109 -14.66 0.82 2.32
CA MET A 109 -16.05 0.43 2.58
C MET A 109 -16.13 -0.29 3.91
N ILE A 110 -16.93 0.25 4.84
CA ILE A 110 -17.29 -0.45 6.10
C ILE A 110 -18.30 -1.54 5.78
N LYS A 111 -19.34 -1.17 5.05
CA LYS A 111 -20.40 -2.04 4.54
C LYS A 111 -21.09 -1.33 3.36
N PRO A 112 -21.91 -2.01 2.54
CA PRO A 112 -22.59 -1.37 1.43
C PRO A 112 -23.34 -0.10 1.85
N GLY A 113 -23.00 1.02 1.22
CA GLY A 113 -23.61 2.32 1.48
C GLY A 113 -23.08 3.04 2.72
N HIS A 114 -21.99 2.56 3.33
CA HIS A 114 -21.30 3.19 4.47
C HIS A 114 -19.78 3.09 4.30
N TYR A 115 -19.15 4.26 4.22
CA TYR A 115 -17.76 4.43 3.82
C TYR A 115 -16.95 5.18 4.87
N LEU A 116 -15.65 4.93 4.90
CA LEU A 116 -14.66 5.84 5.45
C LEU A 116 -14.09 6.67 4.31
N TYR A 117 -14.25 7.98 4.38
CA TYR A 117 -13.55 8.92 3.53
C TYR A 117 -12.35 9.49 4.28
N ILE A 118 -11.17 9.38 3.68
CA ILE A 118 -9.90 9.76 4.26
C ILE A 118 -9.45 11.05 3.57
N ALA A 119 -9.68 12.17 4.23
CA ALA A 119 -9.38 13.51 3.70
C ALA A 119 -7.96 13.91 4.10
N ASN A 120 -7.00 13.67 3.21
CA ASN A 120 -5.58 13.82 3.51
C ASN A 120 -5.19 15.27 3.76
N MET A 121 -5.69 16.19 2.95
CA MET A 121 -5.44 17.63 3.14
C MET A 121 -6.05 18.17 4.44
N MET A 122 -7.15 17.57 4.90
CA MET A 122 -7.83 17.96 6.13
C MET A 122 -7.36 17.16 7.36
N ARG A 123 -6.48 16.16 7.17
CA ARG A 123 -6.00 15.24 8.22
C ARG A 123 -7.15 14.68 9.05
N SER A 124 -8.21 14.29 8.36
CA SER A 124 -9.48 13.91 8.96
C SER A 124 -10.02 12.67 8.28
N ILE A 125 -10.62 11.79 9.07
CA ILE A 125 -11.36 10.63 8.57
C ILE A 125 -12.83 10.84 8.86
N TYR A 126 -13.65 10.64 7.84
CA TYR A 126 -15.06 10.89 7.85
C TYR A 126 -15.85 9.61 7.60
N SER A 127 -16.87 9.40 8.42
CA SER A 127 -17.92 8.40 8.16
C SER A 127 -18.93 8.97 7.17
N VAL A 128 -19.11 8.32 6.02
CA VAL A 128 -20.01 8.76 4.93
C VAL A 128 -21.07 7.69 4.68
N LYS A 129 -22.35 8.06 4.72
CA LYS A 129 -23.47 7.14 4.48
C LYS A 129 -24.25 7.58 3.23
N SER A 130 -24.65 6.61 2.41
CA SER A 130 -25.34 6.82 1.13
C SER A 130 -26.71 7.50 1.23
N ASN A 131 -27.44 7.23 2.32
CA ASN A 131 -28.82 7.70 2.53
C ASN A 131 -28.93 9.08 3.20
N PHE A 132 -27.81 9.64 3.65
CA PHE A 132 -27.76 10.99 4.20
C PHE A 132 -26.49 11.64 3.68
N ALA A 133 -26.62 12.66 2.83
CA ALA A 133 -25.52 13.58 2.50
C ALA A 133 -24.98 14.36 3.72
N SER A 134 -25.13 13.82 4.93
CA SER A 134 -24.48 14.24 6.15
C SER A 134 -23.24 13.38 6.37
N VAL A 135 -22.08 14.01 6.27
CA VAL A 135 -20.91 13.53 6.99
C VAL A 135 -21.16 13.69 8.48
N VAL A 136 -20.57 12.79 9.26
CA VAL A 136 -20.43 12.79 10.73
C VAL A 136 -21.27 11.70 11.41
N ASP A 137 -20.59 10.59 11.66
CA ASP A 137 -20.81 9.74 12.85
C ASP A 137 -19.48 9.52 13.60
N GLY A 138 -18.47 10.34 13.30
CA GLY A 138 -17.11 10.20 13.85
C GLY A 138 -16.11 10.98 13.00
N THR A 139 -15.29 11.78 13.67
CA THR A 139 -14.06 12.37 13.12
C THR A 139 -12.92 11.89 13.99
N VAL A 140 -11.97 11.19 13.37
CA VAL A 140 -10.68 10.91 14.01
C VAL A 140 -9.76 12.05 13.60
N ASP A 141 -9.45 12.94 14.54
CA ASP A 141 -8.33 13.86 14.37
C ASP A 141 -7.03 13.04 14.48
N THR A 142 -6.14 13.23 13.51
CA THR A 142 -4.91 12.44 13.42
C THR A 142 -3.69 13.18 13.93
N ASP A 143 -3.82 14.38 14.49
CA ASP A 143 -2.77 15.17 15.18
C ASP A 143 -1.36 15.01 14.54
N ASN A 144 -1.00 15.91 13.62
CA ASN A 144 0.34 15.97 12.99
C ASN A 144 0.77 14.75 12.17
N ILE A 145 -0.19 14.08 11.53
CA ILE A 145 0.07 12.91 10.67
C ILE A 145 -0.64 13.12 9.33
N TYR A 146 0.06 12.88 8.22
CA TYR A 146 -0.61 12.74 6.92
C TYR A 146 -1.15 11.33 6.79
N LEU A 147 -2.42 11.26 6.44
CA LEU A 147 -3.03 10.03 6.00
C LEU A 147 -2.57 9.78 4.56
N VAL A 148 -2.24 8.53 4.23
CA VAL A 148 -1.52 8.21 2.99
C VAL A 148 -2.46 8.25 1.79
N SER A 149 -1.88 8.60 0.64
CA SER A 149 -2.58 8.55 -0.64
C SER A 149 -2.69 7.13 -1.18
N SER A 150 -3.87 6.81 -1.70
CA SER A 150 -4.18 5.52 -2.34
C SER A 150 -3.27 5.09 -3.50
N TYR A 151 -2.37 5.95 -4.00
CA TYR A 151 -1.43 5.58 -5.06
C TYR A 151 -0.45 4.47 -4.66
N GLN A 152 -0.17 4.30 -3.35
CA GLN A 152 0.86 3.35 -2.87
C GLN A 152 0.48 2.63 -1.56
N GLY A 153 -0.69 2.95 -0.97
CA GLY A 153 -1.17 2.32 0.25
C GLY A 153 -2.69 2.41 0.30
N LEU A 154 -3.36 1.30 -0.04
CA LEU A 154 -4.82 1.22 0.00
C LEU A 154 -5.27 0.97 1.45
N PRO A 155 -6.27 1.69 1.97
CA PRO A 155 -6.85 1.34 3.26
C PRO A 155 -7.52 -0.04 3.18
N LEU A 156 -7.47 -0.77 4.29
CA LEU A 156 -7.94 -2.14 4.38
C LEU A 156 -9.06 -2.23 5.41
N THR A 157 -10.21 -2.79 5.05
CA THR A 157 -11.31 -3.03 5.99
C THR A 157 -11.44 -4.51 6.28
N ILE A 158 -11.44 -4.86 7.57
CA ILE A 158 -11.60 -6.24 8.05
C ILE A 158 -12.57 -6.25 9.21
N GLY A 159 -13.70 -6.95 9.02
CA GLY A 159 -14.75 -7.03 10.04
C GLY A 159 -15.26 -5.64 10.43
N SER A 160 -15.15 -5.30 11.71
CA SER A 160 -15.60 -4.02 12.28
C SER A 160 -14.49 -2.98 12.42
N ALA A 161 -13.38 -3.13 11.68
CA ALA A 161 -12.27 -2.20 11.75
C ALA A 161 -11.68 -1.88 10.37
N SER A 162 -11.06 -0.70 10.26
CA SER A 162 -10.27 -0.32 9.09
C SER A 162 -8.85 0.04 9.50
N ILE A 163 -7.89 -0.41 8.70
CA ILE A 163 -6.48 -0.05 8.81
C ILE A 163 -6.19 0.97 7.72
N VAL A 164 -5.66 2.12 8.13
CA VAL A 164 -5.32 3.24 7.27
C VAL A 164 -3.82 3.49 7.36
N PRO A 165 -3.09 3.52 6.24
CA PRO A 165 -1.68 3.89 6.26
C PRO A 165 -1.52 5.37 6.61
N GLN A 166 -0.45 5.69 7.33
CA GLN A 166 -0.20 7.03 7.83
C GLN A 166 1.30 7.33 7.83
N ILE A 167 1.68 8.60 7.63
CA ILE A 167 3.07 9.05 7.72
C ILE A 167 3.22 10.20 8.69
N SER A 168 4.35 10.19 9.40
CA SER A 168 4.78 11.34 10.19
C SER A 168 5.07 12.54 9.30
N HIS A 169 4.73 13.74 9.78
CA HIS A 169 5.06 15.00 9.12
C HIS A 169 6.56 15.22 8.93
N ASN A 170 7.36 14.63 9.80
CA ASN A 170 8.81 14.75 9.80
C ASN A 170 9.41 13.35 9.94
N TYR A 171 10.43 13.06 9.12
CA TYR A 171 11.17 11.81 9.21
C TYR A 171 11.77 11.60 10.62
N LYS A 172 12.10 12.69 11.33
CA LYS A 172 12.61 12.61 12.72
C LYS A 172 11.60 11.99 13.70
N ASP A 173 10.32 12.10 13.38
CA ASP A 173 9.24 11.59 14.23
C ASP A 173 8.85 10.15 13.87
N ILE A 174 9.46 9.55 12.85
CA ILE A 174 9.22 8.14 12.46
C ILE A 174 9.49 7.19 13.62
N SER A 175 10.52 7.46 14.42
CA SER A 175 10.85 6.63 15.58
C SER A 175 9.78 6.67 16.68
N GLN A 176 8.94 7.70 16.69
CA GLN A 176 7.91 7.94 17.70
C GLN A 176 6.50 7.59 17.21
N ASN A 177 6.34 7.32 15.92
CA ASN A 177 5.07 7.05 15.29
C ASN A 177 5.05 5.66 14.65
N LYS A 178 3.85 5.16 14.37
CA LYS A 178 3.65 3.90 13.67
C LYS A 178 3.15 4.13 12.24
N ALA A 179 3.37 3.17 11.35
CA ALA A 179 3.09 3.29 9.92
C ALA A 179 1.61 3.21 9.57
N PHE A 180 0.78 2.69 10.48
CA PHE A 180 -0.65 2.52 10.26
C PHE A 180 -1.46 2.96 11.47
N ARG A 181 -2.75 3.18 11.23
CA ARG A 181 -3.77 3.39 12.26
C ARG A 181 -4.91 2.43 12.03
N ILE A 182 -5.36 1.77 13.08
CA ILE A 182 -6.60 1.00 13.06
C ILE A 182 -7.73 1.81 13.70
N ILE A 183 -8.90 1.78 13.06
CA ILE A 183 -10.11 2.49 13.46
C ILE A 183 -11.19 1.45 13.72
N ASP A 184 -11.72 1.42 14.93
CA ASP A 184 -12.84 0.56 15.29
C ASP A 184 -14.16 1.25 14.92
N HIS A 185 -14.98 0.61 14.10
CA HIS A 185 -16.22 1.23 13.58
C HIS A 185 -17.37 1.23 14.59
N GLY A 186 -17.29 0.44 15.67
CA GLY A 186 -18.31 0.40 16.71
C GLY A 186 -18.15 1.54 17.73
N THR A 187 -16.90 1.85 18.05
CA THR A 187 -16.53 2.87 19.06
C THR A 187 -16.01 4.16 18.44
N TRP A 188 -15.65 4.15 17.15
CA TRP A 188 -14.96 5.23 16.44
C TRP A 188 -13.65 5.67 17.10
N THR A 189 -13.07 4.79 17.91
CA THR A 189 -11.73 4.99 18.48
C THR A 189 -10.67 4.58 17.46
N SER A 190 -9.47 5.14 17.63
CA SER A 190 -8.35 4.75 16.79
C SER A 190 -7.07 4.58 17.60
N LYS A 191 -6.18 3.72 17.11
CA LYS A 191 -4.84 3.52 17.67
C LYS A 191 -3.83 3.37 16.56
N GLN A 192 -2.65 3.92 16.77
CA GLN A 192 -1.50 3.67 15.90
C GLN A 192 -1.05 2.20 16.05
N ILE A 193 -0.67 1.56 14.94
CA ILE A 193 -0.24 0.15 14.88
C ILE A 193 0.92 -0.01 13.89
N ILE A 194 1.75 -1.04 14.12
CA ILE A 194 2.90 -1.43 13.30
C ILE A 194 4.02 -0.39 13.26
N ASP A 195 5.11 -0.67 13.99
CA ASP A 195 6.30 0.18 13.95
C ASP A 195 6.96 0.19 12.57
N TYR A 196 7.58 1.32 12.22
CA TYR A 196 8.47 1.36 11.07
C TYR A 196 9.68 0.41 11.27
N PRO A 197 10.18 -0.22 10.19
CA PRO A 197 11.40 -1.01 10.23
C PRO A 197 12.59 -0.17 10.70
N GLU A 198 13.60 -0.84 11.23
CA GLU A 198 14.74 -0.17 11.88
C GLU A 198 15.50 0.78 10.94
N ILE A 199 15.57 0.45 9.63
CA ILE A 199 16.22 1.30 8.62
C ILE A 199 15.65 2.73 8.58
N TYR A 200 14.34 2.89 8.80
CA TYR A 200 13.66 4.18 8.81
C TYR A 200 13.88 4.98 10.10
N LYS A 201 14.27 4.32 11.19
CA LYS A 201 14.54 4.98 12.47
C LYS A 201 15.95 5.54 12.55
N GLN A 202 16.87 4.97 11.77
CA GLN A 202 18.29 5.32 11.78
C GLN A 202 18.68 6.29 10.68
N GLN A 203 17.91 6.33 9.58
CA GLN A 203 18.25 7.06 8.36
C GLN A 203 17.08 7.92 7.88
N SER A 204 17.39 8.95 7.08
CA SER A 204 16.40 9.76 6.36
C SER A 204 16.38 9.36 4.90
N TYR A 205 15.19 9.17 4.34
CA TYR A 205 14.97 8.94 2.91
C TYR A 205 14.34 10.19 2.26
N GLY A 206 14.74 11.38 2.71
CA GLY A 206 14.30 12.66 2.17
C GLY A 206 12.88 13.06 2.61
N LEU A 207 12.32 14.08 1.94
CA LEU A 207 11.01 14.67 2.29
C LEU A 207 9.84 14.10 1.49
N TYR A 208 10.09 13.25 0.49
CA TYR A 208 9.01 12.73 -0.36
C TYR A 208 8.23 11.64 0.38
N PRO A 209 6.91 11.84 0.60
CA PRO A 209 6.10 10.96 1.44
C PRO A 209 6.01 9.53 0.87
N TYR A 210 6.12 9.38 -0.45
CA TYR A 210 6.10 8.11 -1.17
C TYR A 210 7.18 7.10 -0.76
N LEU A 211 8.28 7.55 -0.16
CA LEU A 211 9.34 6.67 0.34
C LEU A 211 9.01 6.09 1.73
N TYR A 212 7.91 6.55 2.33
CA TYR A 212 7.42 6.14 3.66
C TYR A 212 6.02 5.53 3.61
N HIS A 213 5.35 5.55 2.45
CA HIS A 213 4.02 5.00 2.24
C HIS A 213 4.05 3.47 2.23
N ALA A 214 3.83 2.86 3.39
CA ALA A 214 3.74 1.40 3.50
C ALA A 214 2.42 0.87 2.92
N SER A 215 2.51 -0.27 2.23
CA SER A 215 1.36 -1.07 1.77
C SER A 215 1.05 -2.17 2.78
N ILE A 216 -0.23 -2.48 2.97
CA ILE A 216 -0.70 -3.60 3.80
C ILE A 216 -1.75 -4.41 3.06
N ILE A 217 -1.65 -5.73 3.19
CA ILE A 217 -2.66 -6.70 2.78
C ILE A 217 -2.94 -7.66 3.94
N HIS A 218 -4.04 -8.40 3.84
CA HIS A 218 -4.28 -9.55 4.71
C HIS A 218 -4.35 -10.84 3.89
N PHE A 219 -4.03 -11.95 4.55
CA PHE A 219 -4.13 -13.30 3.99
C PHE A 219 -4.37 -14.30 5.13
N GLU A 220 -4.78 -15.52 4.80
CA GLU A 220 -4.89 -16.61 5.78
C GLU A 220 -3.68 -17.53 5.67
N SER A 221 -3.07 -17.87 6.80
CA SER A 221 -2.01 -18.87 6.87
C SER A 221 -2.30 -19.82 8.03
N LYS A 222 -2.36 -21.12 7.74
CA LYS A 222 -2.69 -22.17 8.71
C LYS A 222 -4.01 -21.91 9.46
N GLY A 223 -4.98 -21.30 8.78
CA GLY A 223 -6.30 -20.96 9.35
C GLY A 223 -6.31 -19.71 10.24
N GLU A 224 -5.22 -18.95 10.27
CA GLU A 224 -5.13 -17.69 11.01
C GLU A 224 -5.02 -16.50 10.05
N LEU A 225 -5.74 -15.43 10.34
CA LEU A 225 -5.59 -14.15 9.65
C LEU A 225 -4.23 -13.54 9.97
N LYS A 226 -3.47 -13.20 8.92
CA LYS A 226 -2.17 -12.52 9.00
C LYS A 226 -2.20 -11.26 8.16
N PHE A 227 -1.29 -10.34 8.48
CA PHE A 227 -1.07 -9.11 7.75
C PHE A 227 0.32 -9.11 7.16
N CYS A 228 0.46 -8.81 5.87
CA CYS A 228 1.75 -8.61 5.23
C CYS A 228 1.93 -7.12 4.90
N VAL A 229 3.04 -6.55 5.33
CA VAL A 229 3.37 -5.14 5.15
C VAL A 229 4.62 -5.00 4.31
N SER A 230 4.57 -4.13 3.31
CA SER A 230 5.70 -3.74 2.49
C SER A 230 6.01 -2.27 2.71
N PHE A 231 7.27 -1.96 3.02
CA PHE A 231 7.77 -0.59 3.07
C PHE A 231 8.52 -0.25 1.78
N PRO A 232 8.44 1.00 1.27
CA PRO A 232 9.03 1.39 -0.01
C PRO A 232 10.54 1.15 -0.14
N VAL A 233 11.31 1.39 0.93
CA VAL A 233 12.78 1.31 0.89
C VAL A 233 13.34 0.04 1.50
N ASP A 234 12.48 -0.82 2.07
CA ASP A 234 12.89 -2.10 2.65
C ASP A 234 12.82 -3.21 1.59
N GLN A 235 13.87 -4.03 1.48
CA GLN A 235 13.86 -5.19 0.59
C GLN A 235 13.00 -6.35 1.13
N LYS A 236 12.60 -6.27 2.41
CA LYS A 236 11.75 -7.26 3.05
C LYS A 236 10.29 -6.82 3.07
N VAL A 237 9.43 -7.82 3.23
CA VAL A 237 8.09 -7.64 3.80
C VAL A 237 8.06 -8.20 5.21
N HIS A 238 7.09 -7.74 5.98
CA HIS A 238 6.94 -8.09 7.39
C HIS A 238 5.55 -8.68 7.64
N ILE A 239 5.51 -9.81 8.31
CA ILE A 239 4.26 -10.52 8.63
C ILE A 239 3.90 -10.28 10.08
N TYR A 240 2.65 -9.86 10.30
CA TYR A 240 2.10 -9.59 11.62
C TYR A 240 0.87 -10.45 11.88
N ASN A 241 0.65 -10.79 13.14
CA ASN A 241 -0.62 -11.39 13.56
C ASN A 241 -1.72 -10.34 13.78
N THR A 242 -2.88 -10.81 14.22
CA THR A 242 -4.07 -10.00 14.51
C THR A 242 -3.88 -8.98 15.63
N ASN A 243 -2.86 -9.13 16.47
CA ASN A 243 -2.47 -8.14 17.49
C ASN A 243 -1.43 -7.14 16.97
N PHE A 244 -1.06 -7.20 15.69
CA PHE A 244 -0.02 -6.40 15.06
C PHE A 244 1.38 -6.60 15.68
N THR A 245 1.64 -7.79 16.21
CA THR A 245 2.98 -8.21 16.62
C THR A 245 3.69 -8.82 15.42
N LEU A 246 4.93 -8.40 15.18
CA LEU A 246 5.79 -8.94 14.12
C LEU A 246 6.09 -10.42 14.42
N GLU A 247 5.84 -11.29 13.45
CA GLU A 247 6.12 -12.73 13.55
C GLU A 247 7.34 -13.12 12.73
N GLU A 248 7.38 -12.67 11.46
CA GLU A 248 8.43 -13.04 10.51
C GLU A 248 8.68 -11.93 9.50
N SER A 249 9.80 -12.02 8.78
CA SER A 249 10.14 -11.11 7.70
C SER A 249 10.79 -11.88 6.56
N HIS A 250 10.35 -11.62 5.34
CA HIS A 250 10.76 -12.34 4.15
C HIS A 250 11.36 -11.39 3.13
N TYR A 251 12.45 -11.80 2.49
CA TYR A 251 13.00 -11.04 1.37
C TYR A 251 12.05 -11.13 0.17
N MET A 252 11.53 -9.99 -0.26
CA MET A 252 10.72 -9.89 -1.47
C MET A 252 11.32 -8.82 -2.39
N GLN A 253 12.51 -9.10 -2.87
CA GLN A 253 13.35 -8.14 -3.59
C GLN A 253 13.21 -8.27 -5.11
N SER A 254 13.26 -7.14 -5.83
CA SER A 254 13.44 -7.07 -7.29
C SER A 254 14.92 -7.28 -7.67
N ASN A 255 15.16 -7.89 -8.84
CA ASN A 255 16.46 -7.94 -9.51
C ASN A 255 17.02 -6.55 -9.84
N GLU A 256 16.16 -5.54 -9.97
CA GLU A 256 16.50 -4.19 -10.43
C GLU A 256 16.58 -3.17 -9.28
N ILE A 257 16.35 -3.60 -8.05
CA ILE A 257 16.44 -2.75 -6.85
C ILE A 257 17.51 -3.33 -5.93
N ASP A 258 18.63 -2.63 -5.82
CA ASP A 258 19.67 -2.89 -4.83
C ASP A 258 19.29 -2.28 -3.47
N GLU A 259 20.25 -2.20 -2.54
CA GLU A 259 20.02 -1.45 -1.31
C GLU A 259 19.75 0.02 -1.66
N ILE A 260 18.69 0.58 -1.09
CA ILE A 260 18.25 1.94 -1.39
C ILE A 260 19.01 2.88 -0.45
N PRO A 261 19.92 3.73 -0.97
CA PRO A 261 20.77 4.56 -0.13
C PRO A 261 19.94 5.63 0.60
N ALA A 262 20.33 5.97 1.82
CA ALA A 262 19.72 7.08 2.54
C ALA A 262 19.98 8.42 1.82
N PHE A 263 19.08 9.38 2.03
CA PHE A 263 19.22 10.73 1.48
C PHE A 263 20.51 11.41 1.94
N SER A 264 20.86 11.22 3.21
CA SER A 264 22.10 11.72 3.79
C SER A 264 23.31 11.26 2.98
N ASP A 265 23.34 10.00 2.58
CA ASP A 265 24.53 9.36 2.00
C ASP A 265 24.85 9.90 0.60
N LEU A 266 23.85 10.48 -0.08
CA LEU A 266 24.00 11.06 -1.41
C LEU A 266 24.18 12.59 -1.41
N TYR A 267 23.59 13.30 -0.44
CA TYR A 267 23.51 14.78 -0.45
C TYR A 267 24.17 15.45 0.77
N TYR A 268 25.15 14.80 1.42
CA TYR A 268 25.91 15.31 2.58
C TYR A 268 26.75 16.59 2.33
N VAL A 269 26.58 17.31 1.22
CA VAL A 269 27.51 18.39 0.80
C VAL A 269 27.03 19.80 1.18
N ALA A 270 25.77 19.98 1.60
CA ALA A 270 25.26 21.28 2.05
C ALA A 270 24.56 21.16 3.41
N ASP A 271 24.88 22.05 4.35
CA ASP A 271 24.29 22.09 5.70
C ASP A 271 22.75 22.29 5.67
N GLN A 272 22.16 22.63 4.51
CA GLN A 272 20.72 22.72 4.26
C GLN A 272 20.39 22.28 2.82
N PRO A 273 20.08 21.00 2.57
CA PRO A 273 19.59 20.55 1.27
C PRO A 273 18.28 21.24 0.93
N ASP A 274 18.11 21.65 -0.33
CA ASP A 274 16.91 22.34 -0.77
C ASP A 274 15.85 21.36 -1.31
N GLN A 275 14.67 21.88 -1.68
CA GLN A 275 13.60 21.05 -2.26
C GLN A 275 14.03 20.37 -3.58
N ALA A 276 14.94 20.97 -4.34
CA ALA A 276 15.44 20.40 -5.58
C ALA A 276 16.36 19.20 -5.32
N ASP A 277 17.16 19.21 -4.24
CA ASP A 277 17.92 18.05 -3.79
C ASP A 277 17.02 16.86 -3.46
N HIS A 278 15.96 17.10 -2.68
CA HIS A 278 14.96 16.07 -2.39
C HIS A 278 14.29 15.55 -3.66
N THR A 279 13.99 16.44 -4.61
CA THR A 279 13.37 16.07 -5.90
C THR A 279 14.31 15.19 -6.72
N ARG A 280 15.58 15.58 -6.82
CA ARG A 280 16.62 14.82 -7.54
C ARG A 280 16.84 13.46 -6.91
N TYR A 281 16.94 13.40 -5.59
CA TYR A 281 17.02 12.14 -4.86
C TYR A 281 15.84 11.23 -5.17
N TYR A 282 14.61 11.70 -4.94
CA TYR A 282 13.41 10.90 -5.21
C TYR A 282 13.34 10.41 -6.67
N ASN A 283 13.73 11.25 -7.62
CA ASN A 283 13.74 10.89 -9.04
C ASN A 283 14.87 9.96 -9.46
N SER A 284 15.92 9.79 -8.62
CA SER A 284 17.07 8.92 -8.89
C SER A 284 16.94 7.52 -8.30
N LEU A 285 15.93 7.27 -7.45
CA LEU A 285 15.78 6.02 -6.74
C LEU A 285 14.84 5.04 -7.44
N SER A 286 15.22 3.76 -7.42
CA SER A 286 14.29 2.65 -7.56
C SER A 286 13.78 2.23 -6.18
N TYR A 287 12.47 2.00 -6.02
CA TYR A 287 11.86 1.67 -4.74
C TYR A 287 10.53 0.90 -4.90
N TYR A 288 10.03 0.29 -3.83
CA TYR A 288 8.77 -0.47 -3.83
C TYR A 288 7.56 0.43 -3.61
N THR A 289 6.40 0.03 -4.12
CA THR A 289 5.17 0.83 -4.05
C THR A 289 4.02 0.01 -3.49
N GLY A 290 3.39 -0.83 -4.33
CA GLY A 290 2.25 -1.66 -3.96
C GLY A 290 2.64 -3.06 -3.51
N LEU A 291 1.81 -3.62 -2.62
CA LEU A 291 1.78 -5.05 -2.28
C LEU A 291 0.36 -5.56 -2.50
N TYR A 292 0.22 -6.68 -3.20
CA TYR A 292 -1.06 -7.27 -3.56
C TYR A 292 -1.05 -8.76 -3.32
N TYR A 293 -2.22 -9.33 -3.05
CA TYR A 293 -2.39 -10.75 -2.84
C TYR A 293 -3.50 -11.29 -3.75
N ASP A 294 -3.16 -12.34 -4.49
CA ASP A 294 -4.10 -13.16 -5.22
C ASP A 294 -4.45 -14.37 -4.35
N GLY A 295 -5.60 -14.28 -3.68
CA GLY A 295 -6.07 -15.32 -2.77
C GLY A 295 -6.49 -16.61 -3.47
N LYS A 296 -6.73 -16.61 -4.79
CA LYS A 296 -7.10 -17.82 -5.53
C LYS A 296 -5.89 -18.69 -5.82
N ASN A 297 -4.79 -18.07 -6.22
CA ASN A 297 -3.55 -18.78 -6.55
C ASN A 297 -2.53 -18.76 -5.40
N GLU A 298 -2.85 -18.07 -4.30
CA GLU A 298 -1.98 -17.85 -3.13
C GLU A 298 -0.64 -17.18 -3.53
N ILE A 299 -0.70 -16.18 -4.41
CA ILE A 299 0.48 -15.46 -4.93
C ILE A 299 0.53 -14.04 -4.36
N PHE A 300 1.70 -13.64 -3.88
CA PHE A 300 1.98 -12.26 -3.50
C PHE A 300 2.66 -11.53 -4.66
N TYR A 301 2.19 -10.33 -4.96
CA TYR A 301 2.79 -9.44 -5.95
C TYR A 301 3.31 -8.19 -5.28
N ARG A 302 4.57 -7.85 -5.53
CA ARG A 302 5.19 -6.62 -5.07
C ARG A 302 5.56 -5.75 -6.26
N LEU A 303 5.03 -4.53 -6.29
CA LEU A 303 5.26 -3.59 -7.36
C LEU A 303 6.50 -2.74 -7.07
N ALA A 304 7.47 -2.80 -7.97
CA ALA A 304 8.70 -2.04 -7.95
C ALA A 304 8.63 -0.89 -8.97
N LYS A 305 9.04 0.30 -8.57
CA LYS A 305 9.22 1.46 -9.44
C LYS A 305 10.72 1.62 -9.69
N ILE A 306 11.14 1.48 -10.93
CA ILE A 306 12.54 1.40 -11.33
C ILE A 306 12.95 2.69 -12.02
N HIS A 307 14.01 3.34 -11.53
CA HIS A 307 14.61 4.50 -12.17
C HIS A 307 15.28 4.12 -13.49
N VAL A 308 15.02 4.91 -14.53
CA VAL A 308 15.63 4.79 -15.86
C VAL A 308 16.31 6.12 -16.20
N PRO A 309 17.63 6.25 -15.99
CA PRO A 309 18.36 7.53 -16.11
C PRO A 309 18.21 8.21 -17.48
N GLU A 310 18.08 7.41 -18.54
CA GLU A 310 18.09 7.88 -19.93
C GLU A 310 16.69 8.23 -20.48
N LYS A 311 15.63 8.09 -19.68
CA LYS A 311 14.25 8.32 -20.13
C LYS A 311 13.85 9.78 -19.95
N ASP A 312 13.59 10.47 -21.06
CA ASP A 312 13.06 11.83 -21.06
C ASP A 312 11.69 11.92 -20.35
N GLY A 313 11.51 12.94 -19.50
CA GLY A 313 10.24 13.19 -18.81
C GLY A 313 10.10 12.38 -17.52
N TRP A 314 9.25 11.35 -17.51
CA TRP A 314 9.00 10.49 -16.34
C TRP A 314 10.04 9.36 -16.30
N PRO A 315 11.08 9.46 -15.45
CA PRO A 315 12.29 8.64 -15.56
C PRO A 315 12.12 7.27 -14.87
N PHE A 316 10.96 6.66 -15.07
CA PHE A 316 10.61 5.41 -14.40
C PHE A 316 9.95 4.42 -15.35
N LYS A 317 10.24 3.14 -15.10
CA LYS A 317 9.41 2.00 -15.49
C LYS A 317 8.92 1.29 -14.23
N TYR A 318 8.00 0.34 -14.38
CA TYR A 318 7.50 -0.47 -13.28
C TYR A 318 7.81 -1.94 -13.53
N SER A 319 7.95 -2.69 -12.45
CA SER A 319 8.18 -4.14 -12.45
C SER A 319 7.29 -4.78 -11.40
N VAL A 320 6.79 -5.98 -11.67
CA VAL A 320 6.04 -6.80 -10.71
C VAL A 320 6.87 -8.01 -10.37
N VAL A 321 7.11 -8.21 -9.08
CA VAL A 321 7.80 -9.39 -8.55
C VAL A 321 6.76 -10.30 -7.89
N ALA A 322 6.72 -11.56 -8.29
CA ALA A 322 5.76 -12.54 -7.78
C ALA A 322 6.42 -13.54 -6.84
N PHE A 323 5.71 -13.89 -5.77
CA PHE A 323 6.15 -14.84 -4.75
C PHE A 323 5.01 -15.80 -4.43
N ASP A 324 5.36 -17.05 -4.16
CA ASP A 324 4.40 -18.05 -3.72
C ASP A 324 3.98 -17.85 -2.25
N LYS A 325 3.09 -18.71 -1.77
CA LYS A 325 2.59 -18.68 -0.39
C LYS A 325 3.63 -18.91 0.71
N GLU A 326 4.79 -19.46 0.35
CA GLU A 326 5.94 -19.65 1.23
C GLU A 326 6.94 -18.49 1.11
N PHE A 327 6.56 -17.41 0.43
CA PHE A 327 7.38 -16.23 0.13
C PHE A 327 8.62 -16.56 -0.70
N LYS A 328 8.62 -17.66 -1.46
CA LYS A 328 9.67 -17.96 -2.44
C LYS A 328 9.36 -17.23 -3.73
N ALA A 329 10.38 -16.63 -4.32
CA ALA A 329 10.23 -15.90 -5.56
C ALA A 329 9.86 -16.85 -6.71
N ILE A 330 8.83 -16.48 -7.45
CA ILE A 330 8.39 -17.15 -8.68
C ILE A 330 9.12 -16.53 -9.88
N GLY A 331 9.14 -15.20 -9.94
CA GLY A 331 9.80 -14.47 -11.02
C GLY A 331 9.49 -12.97 -10.98
N GLU A 332 10.05 -12.25 -11.94
CA GLU A 332 9.87 -10.81 -12.11
C GLU A 332 9.52 -10.45 -13.55
N SER A 333 8.63 -9.48 -13.76
CA SER A 333 8.31 -8.97 -15.10
C SER A 333 8.26 -7.45 -15.10
N THR A 334 8.78 -6.85 -16.17
CA THR A 334 8.52 -5.44 -16.45
C THR A 334 7.03 -5.25 -16.79
N VAL A 335 6.42 -4.20 -16.25
CA VAL A 335 5.04 -3.83 -16.58
C VAL A 335 5.04 -3.07 -17.91
N PRO A 336 4.26 -3.52 -18.91
CA PRO A 336 4.19 -2.81 -20.19
C PRO A 336 3.61 -1.39 -20.05
N ASP A 337 4.05 -0.47 -20.92
CA ASP A 337 3.71 0.96 -20.84
C ASP A 337 2.21 1.24 -21.04
N ASP A 338 1.45 0.34 -21.66
CA ASP A 338 -0.01 0.47 -21.80
C ASP A 338 -0.77 0.22 -20.49
N TYR A 339 -0.16 -0.36 -19.47
CA TYR A 339 -0.80 -0.50 -18.16
C TYR A 339 -0.60 0.76 -17.29
N LYS A 340 -1.51 1.00 -16.33
CA LYS A 340 -1.39 2.08 -15.32
C LYS A 340 -1.15 1.47 -13.93
N PRO A 341 0.10 1.28 -13.49
CA PRO A 341 0.42 0.61 -12.23
C PRO A 341 -0.16 1.30 -10.99
N SER A 342 -0.37 2.61 -11.05
CA SER A 342 -1.01 3.39 -9.98
C SER A 342 -2.49 3.04 -9.76
N SER A 343 -3.09 2.25 -10.66
CA SER A 343 -4.46 1.72 -10.55
C SER A 343 -4.47 0.24 -10.15
N ALA A 344 -3.31 -0.33 -9.81
CA ALA A 344 -3.23 -1.75 -9.51
C ALA A 344 -3.90 -2.10 -8.18
N PHE A 345 -4.58 -3.24 -8.15
CA PHE A 345 -5.14 -3.81 -6.93
C PHE A 345 -5.17 -5.34 -7.00
N GLY A 346 -5.20 -5.98 -5.84
CA GLY A 346 -5.44 -7.42 -5.71
C GLY A 346 -6.92 -7.71 -5.52
N SER A 347 -7.40 -8.81 -6.10
CA SER A 347 -8.76 -9.32 -5.92
C SER A 347 -8.73 -10.85 -5.88
N LYS A 348 -9.87 -11.50 -5.62
CA LYS A 348 -10.00 -12.95 -5.74
C LYS A 348 -9.78 -13.48 -7.16
N PHE A 349 -9.75 -12.61 -8.16
CA PHE A 349 -9.49 -12.96 -9.55
C PHE A 349 -8.01 -12.88 -9.92
N GLY A 350 -7.20 -12.20 -9.10
CA GLY A 350 -5.76 -11.98 -9.34
C GLY A 350 -5.35 -10.51 -9.22
N LEU A 351 -4.16 -10.21 -9.71
CA LEU A 351 -3.65 -8.85 -9.84
C LEU A 351 -4.37 -8.15 -11.00
N MET A 352 -5.04 -7.04 -10.71
CA MET A 352 -5.74 -6.24 -11.71
C MET A 352 -5.01 -4.94 -11.97
N MET A 353 -4.89 -4.54 -13.24
CA MET A 353 -4.37 -3.23 -13.64
C MET A 353 -5.13 -2.65 -14.82
N LEU A 354 -5.33 -1.34 -14.83
CA LEU A 354 -5.97 -0.66 -15.95
C LEU A 354 -5.13 -0.79 -17.23
N ASN A 355 -5.76 -1.26 -18.32
CA ASN A 355 -5.14 -1.40 -19.63
C ASN A 355 -5.51 -0.21 -20.54
N ARG A 356 -4.62 0.79 -20.64
CA ARG A 356 -4.84 2.04 -21.39
C ARG A 356 -4.98 1.83 -22.89
N LYS A 357 -4.33 0.80 -23.44
CA LYS A 357 -4.42 0.50 -24.89
C LYS A 357 -5.83 0.10 -25.31
N LYS A 358 -6.61 -0.50 -24.41
CA LYS A 358 -7.99 -0.91 -24.67
C LYS A 358 -9.01 0.22 -24.65
N PHE A 359 -8.62 1.44 -24.24
CA PHE A 359 -9.47 2.63 -24.38
C PHE A 359 -9.63 3.09 -25.83
N ALA A 360 -8.80 2.58 -26.76
CA ALA A 360 -8.62 3.16 -28.08
C ALA A 360 -9.83 3.07 -29.04
N ASN A 361 -10.94 2.41 -28.69
CA ASN A 361 -12.05 2.20 -29.63
C ASN A 361 -13.44 2.56 -29.12
N ASP A 362 -13.59 3.07 -27.90
CA ASP A 362 -14.94 3.22 -27.36
C ASP A 362 -15.04 4.47 -26.48
N ARG A 363 -15.91 5.41 -26.87
CA ARG A 363 -16.44 6.44 -25.97
C ARG A 363 -17.45 5.83 -24.98
N SER A 364 -17.28 4.55 -24.66
CA SER A 364 -18.16 3.85 -23.75
C SER A 364 -17.71 4.08 -22.32
N ALA A 365 -18.69 3.97 -21.44
CA ALA A 365 -18.60 3.80 -20.01
C ALA A 365 -17.58 2.75 -19.53
N ALA A 366 -17.04 1.90 -20.42
CA ALA A 366 -16.32 0.70 -20.06
C ALA A 366 -14.83 0.97 -19.79
N ILE A 367 -14.39 0.72 -18.55
CA ILE A 367 -13.02 0.92 -18.09
C ILE A 367 -12.33 -0.45 -18.05
N PRO A 368 -11.36 -0.73 -18.93
CA PRO A 368 -10.75 -2.04 -19.07
C PRO A 368 -9.66 -2.28 -18.01
N TYR A 369 -9.91 -3.22 -17.10
CA TYR A 369 -8.92 -3.80 -16.21
C TYR A 369 -8.50 -5.18 -16.74
N ALA A 370 -7.20 -5.38 -16.90
CA ALA A 370 -6.62 -6.68 -17.18
C ALA A 370 -6.45 -7.47 -15.88
N ILE A 371 -6.72 -8.77 -15.94
CA ILE A 371 -6.34 -9.72 -14.91
C ILE A 371 -5.00 -10.31 -15.35
N LEU A 372 -3.97 -10.10 -14.54
CA LEU A 372 -2.58 -10.39 -14.89
C LEU A 372 -2.05 -11.61 -14.12
N SER A 373 -1.22 -12.39 -14.77
CA SER A 373 -0.51 -13.54 -14.20
C SER A 373 0.92 -13.61 -14.75
N MET A 374 1.81 -14.23 -13.97
CA MET A 374 3.19 -14.49 -14.38
C MET A 374 3.26 -15.87 -15.04
N GLN A 375 3.80 -15.94 -16.27
CA GLN A 375 3.93 -17.18 -17.05
C GLN A 375 5.33 -17.40 -17.60
#